data_AF-I1YK35-F1
#
_entry.id   AF-I1YK35-F1
#
_cell.length_a   1.000
_cell.length_b   1.000
_cell.length_c   1.000
_cell.angle_alpha   90.00
_cell.angle_beta   90.00
_cell.angle_gamma   90.00
#
_symmetry.space_group_name_H-M   'P 1'
#
loop_
_entity.id
_entity.type
_entity.pdbx_description
1 polymer ?
#
loop_
_entity_poly.entity_id
_entity_poly.type
_entity_poly.pdbx_seq_one_letter_code
_entity_poly.pdbx_strand_id
1 'polypeptide(L)'
;MEESAANQAEATEQAAQNTAQPTDADLAAQLVAAQKQAEAHWDELLRARADLENMRRRHSRDLENAHKHALDKFVTELLPICDSLELGINAAQENDANTDKVREGMDMTLKLLLSTIAKFGLEPVNPEGDVFDPESHQAVAMQPSEQAASNTVISVMQKGYRFNGRLLRPAMVVVAQ
;
A
#
# COMPACT_ATOMS: atom_id res chain seq x y z
N MET A 1 -87.67 -14.38 3.64
CA MET A 1 -86.54 -14.62 2.71
C MET A 1 -85.29 -13.83 3.07
N GLU A 2 -85.28 -12.99 4.12
CA GLU A 2 -84.09 -12.24 4.54
C GLU A 2 -83.29 -12.92 5.68
N GLU A 3 -83.90 -13.77 6.50
CA GLU A 3 -83.19 -14.50 7.58
C GLU A 3 -82.25 -15.61 7.08
N SER A 4 -82.49 -16.15 5.88
CA SER A 4 -81.66 -17.22 5.31
C SER A 4 -80.37 -16.71 4.67
N ALA A 5 -80.31 -15.43 4.29
CA ALA A 5 -79.12 -14.81 3.70
C ALA A 5 -78.16 -14.29 4.78
N ALA A 6 -78.68 -13.77 5.90
CA ALA A 6 -77.86 -13.36 7.04
C ALA A 6 -77.12 -14.55 7.69
N ASN A 7 -77.79 -15.71 7.76
CA ASN A 7 -77.22 -16.92 8.36
C ASN A 7 -76.16 -17.63 7.47
N GLN A 8 -76.11 -17.30 6.17
CA GLN A 8 -75.04 -17.77 5.27
C GLN A 8 -73.84 -16.82 5.24
N ALA A 9 -74.04 -15.52 5.48
CA ALA A 9 -72.94 -14.56 5.62
C ALA A 9 -72.14 -14.80 6.93
N GLU A 10 -72.81 -15.06 8.05
CA GLU A 10 -72.13 -15.38 9.33
C GLU A 10 -71.39 -16.73 9.31
N ALA A 11 -71.91 -17.72 8.55
CA ALA A 11 -71.24 -19.01 8.38
C ALA A 11 -69.96 -18.92 7.53
N THR A 12 -69.82 -17.88 6.70
CA THR A 12 -68.67 -17.72 5.80
C THR A 12 -67.53 -16.93 6.47
N GLU A 13 -67.82 -16.05 7.43
CA GLU A 13 -66.80 -15.36 8.23
C GLU A 13 -66.19 -16.22 9.34
N GLN A 14 -66.94 -17.19 9.89
CA GLN A 14 -66.40 -18.12 10.91
C GLN A 14 -65.46 -19.19 10.34
N ALA A 15 -65.45 -19.42 9.03
CA ALA A 15 -64.53 -20.36 8.39
C ALA A 15 -63.10 -19.80 8.19
N ALA A 16 -62.90 -18.49 8.34
CA ALA A 16 -61.60 -17.84 8.10
C ALA A 16 -60.75 -17.66 9.37
N GLN A 17 -61.23 -18.05 10.56
CA GLN A 17 -60.53 -17.86 11.83
C GLN A 17 -60.15 -19.17 12.56
N ASN A 18 -60.25 -20.33 11.91
CA ASN A 18 -59.70 -21.56 12.47
C ASN A 18 -58.21 -21.72 12.09
N THR A 19 -57.40 -20.72 12.46
CA THR A 19 -55.98 -20.96 12.72
C THR A 19 -55.92 -21.84 13.95
N ALA A 20 -55.87 -23.16 13.74
CA ALA A 20 -55.67 -24.15 14.78
C ALA A 20 -54.52 -23.68 15.68
N GLN A 21 -54.85 -23.30 16.93
CA GLN A 21 -53.84 -22.95 17.91
C GLN A 21 -52.94 -24.18 18.10
N PRO A 22 -51.61 -24.01 18.00
CA PRO A 22 -50.70 -25.14 18.16
C PRO A 22 -50.95 -25.81 19.51
N THR A 23 -51.00 -27.13 19.53
CA THR A 23 -51.23 -27.87 20.77
C THR A 23 -50.00 -27.80 21.67
N ASP A 24 -50.15 -27.96 22.99
CA ASP A 24 -49.03 -27.93 23.93
C ASP A 24 -47.90 -28.90 23.55
N ALA A 25 -48.23 -30.03 22.91
CA ALA A 25 -47.27 -30.98 22.37
C ALA A 25 -46.50 -30.44 21.15
N ASP A 26 -47.17 -29.68 20.26
CA ASP A 26 -46.53 -29.01 19.11
C ASP A 26 -45.62 -27.88 19.56
N LEU A 27 -46.04 -27.08 20.55
CA LEU A 27 -45.19 -26.05 21.16
C LEU A 27 -43.95 -26.66 21.82
N ALA A 28 -44.09 -27.76 22.56
CA ALA A 28 -42.97 -28.45 23.18
C ALA A 28 -41.98 -29.00 22.14
N ALA A 29 -42.47 -29.56 21.03
CA ALA A 29 -41.63 -30.04 19.94
C ALA A 29 -40.89 -28.88 19.24
N GLN A 30 -41.56 -27.76 18.99
CA GLN A 30 -40.94 -26.55 18.43
C GLN A 30 -39.87 -25.96 19.36
N LEU A 31 -40.12 -25.94 20.67
CA LEU A 31 -39.17 -25.46 21.68
C LEU A 31 -37.89 -26.30 21.66
N VAL A 32 -38.01 -27.63 21.67
CA VAL A 32 -36.86 -28.54 21.59
C VAL A 32 -36.09 -28.37 20.27
N ALA A 33 -36.80 -28.23 19.15
CA ALA A 33 -36.17 -27.97 17.85
C ALA A 33 -35.40 -26.64 17.83
N ALA A 34 -35.99 -25.58 18.37
CA ALA A 34 -35.37 -24.26 18.47
C ALA A 34 -34.15 -24.27 19.40
N GLN A 35 -34.21 -24.97 20.54
CA GLN A 35 -33.06 -25.15 21.44
C GLN A 35 -31.91 -25.86 20.74
N LYS A 36 -32.20 -26.95 20.01
CA LYS A 36 -31.18 -27.68 19.26
C LYS A 36 -30.54 -26.84 18.15
N GLN A 37 -31.32 -26.01 17.45
CA GLN A 37 -30.79 -25.07 16.46
C GLN A 37 -29.94 -23.97 17.10
N ALA A 38 -30.37 -23.45 18.25
CA ALA A 38 -29.62 -22.45 19.00
C ALA A 38 -28.27 -23.02 19.47
N GLU A 39 -28.24 -24.25 19.98
CA GLU A 39 -27.00 -24.95 20.35
C GLU A 39 -26.08 -25.15 19.14
N ALA A 40 -26.62 -25.62 18.00
CA ALA A 40 -25.84 -25.80 16.78
C ALA A 40 -25.22 -24.49 16.28
N HIS A 41 -25.98 -23.40 16.25
CA HIS A 41 -25.48 -22.08 15.85
C HIS A 41 -24.50 -21.49 16.88
N TRP A 42 -24.69 -21.77 18.17
CA TRP A 42 -23.76 -21.35 19.21
C TRP A 42 -22.39 -22.03 19.03
N ASP A 43 -22.39 -23.34 18.73
CA ASP A 43 -21.17 -24.09 18.43
C ASP A 43 -20.48 -23.57 17.16
N GLU A 44 -21.23 -23.28 16.10
CA GLU A 44 -20.72 -22.65 14.89
C GLU A 44 -20.10 -21.28 15.18
N LEU A 45 -20.78 -20.44 15.96
CA LEU A 45 -20.30 -19.12 16.35
C LEU A 45 -19.03 -19.19 17.18
N LEU A 46 -18.95 -20.15 18.12
CA LEU A 46 -17.77 -20.34 18.95
C LEU A 46 -16.56 -20.77 18.12
N ARG A 47 -16.76 -21.67 17.15
CA ARG A 47 -15.72 -22.07 16.19
C ARG A 47 -15.29 -20.90 15.32
N ALA A 48 -16.23 -20.17 14.74
CA ALA A 48 -15.94 -18.99 13.92
C ALA A 48 -15.17 -17.92 14.71
N ARG A 49 -15.52 -17.69 15.99
CA ARG A 49 -14.79 -16.78 16.87
C ARG A 49 -13.36 -17.24 17.13
N ALA A 50 -13.16 -18.54 17.36
CA ALA A 50 -11.84 -19.11 17.54
C ALA A 50 -10.98 -18.99 16.26
N ASP A 51 -11.57 -19.23 15.09
CA ASP A 51 -10.90 -19.07 13.80
C ASP A 51 -10.50 -17.62 13.54
N LEU A 52 -11.38 -16.66 13.84
CA LEU A 52 -11.09 -15.24 13.72
C LEU A 52 -9.92 -14.81 14.63
N GLU A 53 -9.88 -15.29 15.87
CA GLU A 53 -8.78 -14.97 16.79
C GLU A 53 -7.46 -15.59 16.32
N ASN A 54 -7.50 -16.83 15.83
CA ASN A 54 -6.33 -17.48 15.23
C ASN A 54 -5.82 -16.74 13.99
N MET A 55 -6.72 -16.30 13.11
CA MET A 55 -6.39 -15.49 11.95
C MET A 55 -5.81 -14.13 12.35
N ARG A 56 -6.41 -13.44 13.32
CA ARG A 56 -5.90 -12.17 13.84
C ARG A 56 -4.48 -12.30 14.38
N ARG A 57 -4.22 -13.34 15.20
CA ARG A 57 -2.87 -13.63 15.72
C ARG A 57 -1.89 -13.96 14.61
N ARG A 58 -2.29 -14.73 13.60
CA ARG A 58 -1.45 -15.05 12.44
C ARG A 58 -1.12 -13.79 11.64
N HIS A 59 -2.12 -12.99 11.29
CA HIS A 59 -1.93 -11.74 10.55
C HIS A 59 -1.06 -10.74 11.29
N SER A 60 -1.19 -10.62 12.61
CA SER A 60 -0.30 -9.75 13.39
C SER A 60 1.16 -10.19 13.26
N ARG A 61 1.43 -11.49 13.30
CA ARG A 61 2.79 -12.04 13.13
C ARG A 61 3.30 -11.87 11.70
N ASP A 62 2.44 -12.08 10.71
CA ASP A 62 2.81 -11.91 9.31
C ASP A 62 3.12 -10.44 8.99
N LEU A 63 2.34 -9.50 9.54
CA LEU A 63 2.59 -8.06 9.41
C LEU A 63 3.90 -7.65 10.08
N GLU A 64 4.16 -8.14 11.29
CA GLU A 64 5.43 -7.90 11.99
C GLU A 64 6.62 -8.45 11.19
N ASN A 65 6.50 -9.67 10.66
CA ASN A 65 7.52 -10.26 9.79
C ASN A 65 7.69 -9.47 8.50
N ALA A 66 6.61 -9.02 7.87
CA ALA A 66 6.68 -8.21 6.66
C ALA A 66 7.39 -6.88 6.91
N HIS A 67 7.12 -6.21 8.03
CA HIS A 67 7.84 -5.00 8.42
C HIS A 67 9.31 -5.27 8.72
N LYS A 68 9.60 -6.34 9.48
CA LYS A 68 10.98 -6.68 9.86
C LYS A 68 11.86 -6.96 8.65
N HIS A 69 11.33 -7.64 7.64
CA HIS A 69 12.08 -8.04 6.44
C HIS A 69 11.76 -7.17 5.22
N ALA A 70 11.06 -6.03 5.39
CA ALA A 70 10.66 -5.14 4.29
C ALA A 70 11.85 -4.61 3.49
N LEU A 71 12.99 -4.41 4.17
CA LEU A 71 14.20 -3.83 3.58
C LEU A 71 15.27 -4.87 3.26
N ASP A 72 15.07 -6.15 3.54
CA ASP A 72 16.11 -7.18 3.36
C ASP A 72 16.66 -7.20 1.95
N LYS A 73 15.77 -7.18 0.96
CA LYS A 73 16.13 -7.15 -0.46
C LYS A 73 16.90 -5.88 -0.81
N PHE A 74 16.47 -4.73 -0.28
CA PHE A 74 17.10 -3.43 -0.53
C PHE A 74 18.51 -3.37 0.07
N VAL A 75 18.65 -3.75 1.34
CA VAL A 75 19.95 -3.77 2.04
C VAL A 75 20.92 -4.74 1.37
N THR A 76 20.43 -5.91 0.92
CA THR A 76 21.27 -6.88 0.20
C THR A 76 21.82 -6.30 -1.11
N GLU A 77 21.00 -5.55 -1.86
CA GLU A 77 21.44 -4.89 -3.10
C GLU A 77 22.35 -3.66 -2.86
N LEU A 78 22.39 -3.14 -1.63
CA LEU A 78 23.35 -2.10 -1.25
C LEU A 78 24.76 -2.65 -0.96
N LEU A 79 24.90 -3.92 -0.59
CA LEU A 79 26.20 -4.51 -0.23
C LEU A 79 27.25 -4.36 -1.34
N PRO A 80 26.96 -4.68 -2.63
CA PRO A 80 27.94 -4.52 -3.69
C PRO A 80 28.41 -3.06 -3.90
N ILE A 81 27.56 -2.09 -3.54
CA ILE A 81 27.91 -0.66 -3.61
C ILE A 81 28.87 -0.32 -2.48
N CYS A 82 28.60 -0.80 -1.26
CA CYS A 82 29.53 -0.66 -0.13
C CYS A 82 30.89 -1.28 -0.46
N ASP A 83 30.91 -2.50 -0.98
CA ASP A 83 32.14 -3.20 -1.38
C ASP A 83 32.93 -2.41 -2.43
N SER A 84 32.23 -1.83 -3.41
CA SER A 84 32.84 -1.01 -4.46
C SER A 84 33.42 0.30 -3.91
N LEU A 85 32.74 0.93 -2.95
CA LEU A 85 33.24 2.13 -2.28
C LEU A 85 34.47 1.82 -1.43
N GLU A 86 34.47 0.73 -0.66
CA GLU A 86 35.63 0.29 0.12
C GLU A 86 36.84 0.01 -0.77
N LEU A 87 36.62 -0.68 -1.89
CA LEU A 87 37.67 -0.91 -2.90
C LEU A 87 38.23 0.40 -3.45
N GLY A 88 37.35 1.36 -3.78
CA GLY A 88 37.75 2.68 -4.27
C GLY A 88 38.58 3.47 -3.25
N ILE A 89 38.21 3.42 -1.96
CA ILE A 89 38.95 4.07 -0.87
C ILE A 89 40.34 3.44 -0.71
N ASN A 90 40.44 2.11 -0.73
CA ASN A 90 41.71 1.41 -0.63
C ASN A 90 42.64 1.77 -1.80
N ALA A 91 42.11 1.80 -3.02
CA ALA A 91 42.87 2.19 -4.21
C ALA A 91 43.36 3.65 -4.14
N ALA A 92 42.61 4.54 -3.51
CA ALA A 92 42.99 5.94 -3.32
C ALA A 92 44.08 6.16 -2.25
N GLN A 93 44.28 5.18 -1.35
CA GLN A 93 45.28 5.23 -0.28
C GLN A 93 46.65 4.67 -0.69
N GLU A 94 46.75 4.03 -1.85
CA GLU A 94 48.02 3.52 -2.37
C GLU A 94 48.99 4.68 -2.69
N ASN A 95 50.29 4.49 -2.41
CA ASN A 95 51.30 5.54 -2.61
C ASN A 95 51.43 6.01 -4.08
N ASP A 96 51.08 5.14 -5.04
CA ASP A 96 51.05 5.41 -6.48
C ASP A 96 49.61 5.47 -7.03
N ALA A 97 48.64 5.88 -6.18
CA ALA A 97 47.23 5.95 -6.56
C ALA A 97 47.03 6.78 -7.84
N ASN A 98 46.45 6.14 -8.85
CA ASN A 98 46.10 6.80 -10.10
C ASN A 98 44.70 7.43 -9.94
N THR A 99 44.66 8.76 -9.80
CA THR A 99 43.43 9.53 -9.61
C THR A 99 42.40 9.32 -10.71
N ASP A 100 42.82 9.12 -11.97
CA ASP A 100 41.89 8.87 -13.08
C ASP A 100 41.20 7.52 -12.93
N LYS A 101 41.93 6.48 -12.50
CA LYS A 101 41.37 5.15 -12.23
C LYS A 101 40.41 5.19 -11.04
N VAL A 102 40.75 5.94 -9.98
CA VAL A 102 39.86 6.12 -8.82
C VAL A 102 38.58 6.83 -9.25
N ARG A 103 38.67 7.90 -10.05
CA ARG A 103 37.50 8.61 -10.59
C ARG A 103 36.62 7.68 -11.43
N GLU A 104 37.21 6.89 -12.32
CA GLU A 104 36.47 5.92 -13.13
C GLU A 104 35.72 4.89 -12.26
N GLY A 105 36.39 4.36 -11.23
CA GLY A 105 35.77 3.45 -10.26
C GLY A 105 34.61 4.10 -9.49
N MET A 106 34.74 5.38 -9.12
CA MET A 106 33.66 6.15 -8.50
C MET A 106 32.47 6.34 -9.44
N ASP A 107 32.71 6.66 -10.72
CA ASP A 107 31.66 6.79 -11.72
C ASP A 107 30.92 5.47 -11.94
N MET A 108 31.64 4.34 -11.96
CA MET A 108 31.04 3.00 -12.02
C MET A 108 30.18 2.71 -10.80
N THR A 109 30.67 3.05 -9.60
CA THR A 109 29.95 2.84 -8.34
C THR A 109 28.68 3.70 -8.28
N LEU A 110 28.74 4.94 -8.75
CA LEU A 110 27.57 5.81 -8.84
C LEU A 110 26.54 5.26 -9.83
N LYS A 111 26.97 4.77 -11.01
CA LYS A 111 26.07 4.10 -11.97
C LYS A 111 25.41 2.87 -11.36
N LEU A 112 26.17 2.06 -10.62
CA LEU A 112 25.64 0.90 -9.90
C LEU A 112 24.56 1.33 -8.91
N LEU A 113 24.85 2.32 -8.05
CA LEU A 113 23.89 2.87 -7.10
C LEU A 113 22.60 3.35 -7.79
N LEU A 114 22.72 4.19 -8.82
CA LEU A 114 21.57 4.72 -9.55
C LEU A 114 20.74 3.61 -10.20
N SER A 115 21.40 2.58 -10.74
CA SER A 115 20.69 1.42 -11.32
C SER A 115 19.97 0.59 -10.25
N THR A 116 20.60 0.42 -9.08
CA THR A 116 20.03 -0.34 -7.97
C THR A 116 18.80 0.37 -7.41
N ILE A 117 18.90 1.66 -7.07
CA ILE A 117 17.78 2.41 -6.50
C ILE A 117 16.58 2.50 -7.47
N ALA A 118 16.84 2.56 -8.78
CA ALA A 118 15.79 2.55 -9.80
C ALA A 118 14.98 1.24 -9.80
N LYS A 119 15.61 0.09 -9.56
CA LYS A 119 14.90 -1.22 -9.42
C LYS A 119 13.91 -1.23 -8.25
N PHE A 120 14.13 -0.39 -7.24
CA PHE A 120 13.24 -0.26 -6.07
C PHE A 120 12.25 0.90 -6.21
N GLY A 121 12.16 1.52 -7.40
CA GLY A 121 11.21 2.58 -7.70
C GLY A 121 11.65 3.97 -7.26
N LEU A 122 12.93 4.17 -6.92
CA LEU A 122 13.50 5.49 -6.66
C LEU A 122 14.12 6.04 -7.94
N GLU A 123 13.51 7.09 -8.49
CA GLU A 123 13.87 7.71 -9.76
C GLU A 123 14.46 9.10 -9.54
N PRO A 124 15.61 9.44 -10.15
CA PRO A 124 16.19 10.77 -10.07
C PRO A 124 15.41 11.77 -10.92
N VAL A 125 15.22 12.98 -10.38
CA VAL A 125 14.68 14.14 -11.10
C VAL A 125 15.85 15.06 -11.42
N ASN A 126 16.24 15.10 -12.69
CA ASN A 126 17.37 15.91 -13.18
C ASN A 126 16.95 16.73 -14.41
N PRO A 127 16.19 17.81 -14.22
CA PRO A 127 15.49 18.53 -15.29
C PRO A 127 16.39 19.52 -16.03
N GLU A 128 17.67 19.20 -16.24
CA GLU A 128 18.60 20.13 -16.90
C GLU A 128 18.21 20.31 -18.37
N GLY A 129 17.89 21.55 -18.77
CA GLY A 129 17.37 21.88 -20.09
C GLY A 129 15.84 21.73 -20.25
N ASP A 130 15.14 21.23 -19.22
CA ASP A 130 13.68 21.12 -19.24
C ASP A 130 13.01 22.42 -18.77
N VAL A 131 11.73 22.58 -19.10
CA VAL A 131 10.90 23.68 -18.58
C VAL A 131 10.73 23.53 -17.07
N PHE A 132 10.80 24.64 -16.34
CA PHE A 132 10.59 24.63 -14.90
C PHE A 132 9.16 24.21 -14.54
N ASP A 133 9.05 23.10 -13.82
CA ASP A 133 7.82 22.61 -13.19
C ASP A 133 7.85 22.87 -11.66
N PRO A 134 6.97 23.74 -11.13
CA PRO A 134 6.86 23.99 -9.69
C PRO A 134 6.49 22.77 -8.85
N GLU A 135 5.87 21.74 -9.44
CA GLU A 135 5.51 20.52 -8.70
C GLU A 135 6.72 19.66 -8.39
N SER A 136 7.75 19.66 -9.25
CA SER A 136 8.94 18.80 -9.12
C SER A 136 10.24 19.55 -8.86
N HIS A 137 10.27 20.87 -9.09
CA HIS A 137 11.48 21.68 -9.05
C HIS A 137 11.34 22.82 -8.04
N GLN A 138 12.47 23.15 -7.42
CA GLN A 138 12.63 24.29 -6.52
C GLN A 138 13.65 25.24 -7.14
N ALA A 139 13.18 26.36 -7.67
CA ALA A 139 14.05 27.41 -8.19
C ALA A 139 14.76 28.12 -7.02
N VAL A 140 16.08 27.99 -6.94
CA VAL A 140 16.90 28.65 -5.90
C VAL A 140 17.51 29.96 -6.38
N ALA A 141 17.66 30.12 -7.69
CA ALA A 141 18.15 31.34 -8.31
C ALA A 141 17.59 31.47 -9.73
N MET A 142 17.51 32.72 -10.21
CA MET A 142 17.25 33.05 -11.61
C MET A 142 18.52 33.66 -12.19
N GLN A 143 18.91 33.28 -13.41
CA GLN A 143 20.06 33.85 -14.09
C GLN A 143 19.69 34.27 -15.53
N PRO A 144 20.20 35.43 -16.02
CA PRO A 144 20.10 35.77 -17.43
C PRO A 144 20.78 34.69 -18.28
N SER A 145 20.08 34.20 -19.31
CA SER A 145 20.63 33.25 -20.27
C SER A 145 20.34 33.74 -21.68
N GLU A 146 21.38 33.81 -22.51
CA GLU A 146 21.22 34.06 -23.95
C GLU A 146 20.91 32.76 -24.72
N GLN A 147 21.09 31.61 -24.07
CA GLN A 147 21.06 30.28 -24.69
C GLN A 147 19.78 29.51 -24.38
N ALA A 148 19.17 29.74 -23.21
CA ALA A 148 17.97 29.04 -22.75
C ALA A 148 16.75 29.97 -22.76
N ALA A 149 15.59 29.46 -23.15
CA ALA A 149 14.34 30.22 -23.11
C ALA A 149 13.96 30.56 -21.66
N SER A 150 13.27 31.69 -21.47
CA SER A 150 12.76 32.09 -20.14
C SER A 150 11.95 30.95 -19.50
N ASN A 151 12.12 30.77 -18.19
CA ASN A 151 11.50 29.69 -17.41
C ASN A 151 12.01 28.26 -17.72
N THR A 152 13.21 28.13 -18.31
CA THR A 152 13.89 26.84 -18.52
C THR A 152 14.96 26.62 -17.44
N VAL A 153 15.13 25.38 -16.98
CA VAL A 153 16.20 25.02 -16.04
C VAL A 153 17.55 25.07 -16.74
N ILE A 154 18.44 25.94 -16.26
CA ILE A 154 19.81 26.09 -16.75
C ILE A 154 20.72 25.02 -16.15
N SER A 155 20.62 24.81 -14.84
CA SER A 155 21.46 23.85 -14.14
C SER A 155 20.76 23.30 -12.89
N VAL A 156 21.14 22.06 -12.54
CA VAL A 156 20.60 21.35 -11.38
C VAL A 156 21.67 21.33 -10.29
N MET A 157 21.46 22.12 -9.23
CA MET A 157 22.37 22.16 -8.07
C MET A 157 22.25 20.92 -7.21
N GLN A 158 21.04 20.38 -7.09
CA GLN A 158 20.77 19.14 -6.38
C GLN A 158 19.65 18.38 -7.07
N LYS A 159 19.93 17.13 -7.46
CA LYS A 159 18.92 16.26 -8.07
C LYS A 159 17.76 16.02 -7.11
N GLY A 160 16.53 16.06 -7.63
CA GLY A 160 15.35 15.61 -6.92
C GLY A 160 15.21 14.09 -7.00
N TYR A 161 14.25 13.53 -6.25
CA TYR A 161 13.93 12.10 -6.32
C TYR A 161 12.44 11.85 -6.14
N ARG A 162 11.92 10.90 -6.93
CA ARG A 162 10.56 10.35 -6.81
C ARG A 162 10.66 8.89 -6.38
N PHE A 163 9.78 8.48 -5.48
CA PHE A 163 9.68 7.10 -5.03
C PHE A 163 8.29 6.57 -5.35
N ASN A 164 8.21 5.56 -6.21
CA ASN A 164 6.95 4.97 -6.67
C ASN A 164 5.93 6.04 -7.12
N GLY A 165 6.38 7.01 -7.91
CA GLY A 165 5.58 8.14 -8.41
C GLY A 165 5.41 9.31 -7.43
N ARG A 166 5.62 9.12 -6.13
CA ARG A 166 5.54 10.20 -5.13
C ARG A 166 6.83 11.00 -5.09
N LEU A 167 6.75 12.33 -5.20
CA LEU A 167 7.91 13.20 -5.00
C LEU A 167 8.39 13.13 -3.54
N LEU A 168 9.64 12.74 -3.34
CA LEU A 168 10.29 12.76 -2.02
C LEU A 168 11.04 14.06 -1.77
N ARG A 169 11.71 14.57 -2.81
CA ARG A 169 12.46 15.83 -2.77
C ARG A 169 12.45 16.47 -4.15
N PRO A 170 12.13 17.77 -4.27
CA PRO A 170 12.25 18.48 -5.53
C PRO A 170 13.71 18.65 -5.95
N ALA A 171 13.95 18.84 -7.25
CA ALA A 171 15.28 19.22 -7.74
C ALA A 171 15.53 20.70 -7.45
N MET A 172 16.67 21.04 -6.84
CA MET A 172 17.08 22.44 -6.69
C MET A 172 17.74 22.92 -7.98
N VAL A 173 17.16 23.94 -8.59
CA VAL A 173 17.51 24.37 -9.95
C VAL A 173 17.76 25.86 -10.05
N VAL A 174 18.61 26.23 -10.99
CA VAL A 174 18.75 27.61 -11.48
C VAL A 174 17.95 27.72 -12.76
N VAL A 175 17.08 28.73 -12.85
CA VAL A 175 16.17 28.91 -13.99
C VAL A 175 16.55 30.15 -14.78
N ALA A 176 16.34 30.12 -16.09
CA ALA A 176 16.54 31.26 -16.97
C ALA A 176 15.49 32.33 -16.70
N GLN A 177 15.97 33.56 -16.50
CA GLN A 177 15.15 34.76 -16.39
C GLN A 177 14.41 35.05 -17.71
#